data_AF-A0A7Z0LEK4-F1
#
_entry.id   AF-A0A7Z0LEK4-F1
#
_cell.length_a   1.000
_cell.length_b   1.000
_cell.length_c   1.000
_cell.angle_alpha   90.00
_cell.angle_beta   90.00
_cell.angle_gamma   90.00
#
_symmetry.space_group_name_H-M   'P 1'
#
loop_
_entity.id
_entity.type
_entity.pdbx_description
1 polymer ?
#
loop_
_entity_poly.entity_id
_entity_poly.type
_entity_poly.pdbx_seq_one_letter_code
_entity_poly.pdbx_strand_id
1 'polypeptide(L)' 'GVSEEHFELYRKRGQAENFIKEMKSGFFGDKTDSSTLIKNEVRMMISCLAYNISLFMRHLAGGSVKNLTMKR' A
#
# COMPACT_ATOMS: atom_id res chain seq x y z
N GLY A 1 -18.64 2.00 21.74
CA GLY A 1 -19.99 2.17 21.18
C GLY A 1 -19.93 2.20 19.67
N VAL A 2 -21.06 2.07 18.95
CA VAL A 2 -21.11 2.04 17.48
C VAL A 2 -20.30 3.18 16.82
N SER A 3 -20.29 4.37 17.43
CA SER A 3 -19.48 5.52 16.99
C SER A 3 -17.98 5.25 16.93
N GLU A 4 -17.42 4.56 17.92
CA GLU A 4 -15.99 4.28 18.05
C GLU A 4 -15.52 3.23 17.04
N GLU A 5 -16.38 2.26 16.73
CA GLU A 5 -16.15 1.27 15.67
C GLU A 5 -16.06 1.93 14.28
N HIS A 6 -16.93 2.91 14.00
CA HIS A 6 -16.87 3.69 12.78
C HIS A 6 -15.57 4.49 12.66
N PHE A 7 -15.09 5.11 13.74
CA PHE A 7 -13.81 5.82 13.74
C PHE A 7 -12.62 4.90 13.46
N GLU A 8 -12.60 3.72 14.07
CA GLU A 8 -11.56 2.72 13.83
C GLU A 8 -11.56 2.20 12.39
N LEU A 9 -12.73 1.98 11.80
CA LEU A 9 -12.85 1.59 10.40
C LEU A 9 -12.28 2.66 9.45
N TYR A 10 -12.63 3.93 9.69
CA TYR A 10 -12.09 5.05 8.93
C TYR A 10 -10.56 5.16 9.07
N ARG A 11 -10.02 4.92 10.26
CA ARG A 11 -8.58 4.92 10.50
C ARG A 11 -7.87 3.81 9.72
N LYS A 12 -8.42 2.59 9.72
CA LYS A 12 -7.89 1.46 8.94
C LYS A 12 -7.93 1.74 7.43
N ARG A 13 -9.00 2.37 6.93
CA ARG A 13 -9.10 2.80 5.53
C ARG A 13 -7.99 3.80 5.18
N GLY A 14 -7.77 4.81 6.02
CA GLY A 14 -6.71 5.80 5.78
C GLY A 14 -5.32 5.16 5.71
N GLN A 15 -5.06 4.16 6.54
CA GLN A 15 -3.80 3.41 6.45
C GLN A 15 -3.68 2.59 5.17
N ALA A 16 -4.75 1.94 4.73
CA ALA A 16 -4.76 1.21 3.46
C ALA A 16 -4.42 2.14 2.27
N GLU A 17 -4.94 3.38 2.27
CA GLU A 17 -4.61 4.38 1.26
C GLU A 17 -3.13 4.78 1.30
N ASN A 18 -2.54 4.89 2.49
CA ASN A 18 -1.12 5.20 2.63
C ASN A 18 -0.23 4.08 2.09
N PHE A 19 -0.58 2.82 2.33
CA PHE A 19 0.11 1.67 1.73
C PHE A 19 0.03 1.69 0.20
N ILE A 20 -1.14 2.00 -0.36
CA ILE A 20 -1.33 2.12 -1.82
C ILE A 20 -0.49 3.28 -2.39
N LYS A 21 -0.45 4.42 -1.69
CA LYS A 21 0.36 5.59 -2.11
C LYS A 21 1.86 5.28 -2.09
N GLU A 22 2.36 4.65 -1.03
CA GLU A 22 3.77 4.25 -0.95
C GLU A 22 4.12 3.22 -2.03
N MET A 23 3.25 2.24 -2.27
CA MET A 23 3.43 1.26 -3.34
C MET A 23 3.50 1.92 -4.72
N LYS A 24 2.57 2.83 -5.04
CA LYS A 24 2.57 3.56 -6.32
C LYS A 24 3.85 4.37 -6.49
N SER A 25 4.21 5.17 -5.49
CA SER A 25 5.38 6.05 -5.55
C SER A 25 6.73 5.32 -5.46
N GLY A 26 6.80 4.21 -4.72
CA GLY A 26 8.04 3.50 -4.42
C GLY A 26 8.30 2.29 -5.31
N PHE A 27 7.26 1.72 -5.91
CA PHE A 27 7.34 0.49 -6.71
C PHE A 27 6.68 0.61 -8.09
N PHE A 28 6.40 1.84 -8.55
CA PHE A 28 5.83 2.11 -9.88
C PHE A 28 4.49 1.41 -10.14
N GLY A 29 3.70 1.20 -9.08
CA GLY A 29 2.38 0.54 -9.17
C GLY A 29 1.34 1.32 -9.97
N ASP A 30 1.64 2.55 -10.38
CA ASP A 30 0.83 3.41 -11.24
C ASP A 30 1.28 3.40 -12.71
N LYS A 31 2.38 2.72 -13.05
CA LYS A 31 2.90 2.71 -14.42
C LYS A 31 2.07 1.81 -15.33
N THR A 32 1.23 2.41 -16.18
CA THR A 32 0.32 1.71 -17.10
C THR A 32 0.54 2.07 -18.58
N ASP A 33 1.80 2.11 -19.01
CA ASP A 33 2.22 2.53 -20.36
C ASP A 33 1.98 1.50 -21.49
N SER A 34 1.47 0.31 -21.19
CA SER A 34 1.25 -0.72 -22.22
C SER A 34 -0.14 -0.61 -22.85
N SER A 35 -0.21 -0.90 -24.16
CA SER A 35 -1.46 -0.93 -24.95
C SER A 35 -2.41 -2.06 -24.55
N THR A 36 -1.92 -3.11 -23.89
CA THR A 36 -2.74 -4.23 -23.41
C THR A 36 -3.01 -4.13 -21.90
N LEU A 37 -4.28 -4.27 -21.51
CA LEU A 37 -4.71 -4.23 -20.10
C LEU A 37 -4.02 -5.31 -19.24
N ILE A 38 -3.88 -6.53 -19.76
CA ILE A 38 -3.25 -7.65 -19.04
C ILE A 38 -1.81 -7.31 -18.62
N LYS A 39 -1.04 -6.64 -19.48
CA LYS A 39 0.35 -6.26 -19.17
C LYS A 39 0.40 -5.22 -18.04
N ASN A 40 -0.55 -4.28 -18.02
CA ASN A 40 -0.66 -3.28 -16.97
C ASN A 40 -1.07 -3.92 -15.63
N GLU A 41 -2.01 -4.87 -15.67
CA GLU A 41 -2.45 -5.62 -14.49
C GLU A 41 -1.30 -6.45 -13.90
N VAL A 42 -0.56 -7.19 -14.73
CA VAL A 42 0.60 -7.96 -14.28
C VAL A 42 1.66 -7.06 -13.66
N ARG A 43 1.93 -5.88 -14.25
CA ARG A 43 2.89 -4.93 -13.66
C ARG A 43 2.41 -4.40 -12.31
N MET A 44 1.13 -4.10 -12.17
CA MET A 44 0.54 -3.72 -10.89
C MET A 44 0.72 -4.85 -9.85
N MET A 45 0.41 -6.09 -10.21
CA MET A 45 0.58 -7.25 -9.32
C MET A 45 2.03 -7.45 -8.88
N ILE A 46 3.01 -7.31 -9.79
CA ILE A 46 4.44 -7.37 -9.46
C ILE A 46 4.82 -6.25 -8.48
N SER A 47 4.30 -5.04 -8.68
CA SER A 47 4.53 -3.89 -7.80
C SER A 47 3.96 -4.14 -6.39
N CYS A 48 2.76 -4.72 -6.30
CA CYS A 48 2.15 -5.15 -5.04
C CYS A 48 3.02 -6.18 -4.31
N LEU A 49 3.50 -7.21 -5.03
CA LEU A 49 4.34 -8.26 -4.46
C LEU A 49 5.67 -7.69 -3.94
N ALA A 50 6.34 -6.86 -4.74
CA ALA A 50 7.60 -6.24 -4.35
C ALA A 50 7.44 -5.37 -3.09
N TYR A 51 6.36 -4.58 -3.02
CA TYR A 51 6.06 -3.79 -1.83
C TYR A 51 5.81 -4.66 -0.60
N ASN A 52 5.00 -5.71 -0.72
CA ASN A 52 4.72 -6.64 0.38
C ASN A 52 5.98 -7.35 0.89
N ILE A 53 6.87 -7.78 -0.02
CA ILE A 53 8.17 -8.35 0.35
C ILE A 53 9.01 -7.31 1.10
N SER A 54 9.04 -6.06 0.64
CA SER A 54 9.79 -5.00 1.32
C SER A 54 9.25 -4.70 2.73
N LEU A 55 7.92 -4.71 2.91
CA LEU A 55 7.28 -4.57 4.21
C LEU A 55 7.64 -5.75 5.12
N PHE A 56 7.62 -6.97 4.58
CA PHE A 56 8.01 -8.17 5.31
C PHE A 56 9.47 -8.11 5.77
N MET A 57 10.40 -7.70 4.89
CA MET A 57 11.81 -7.52 5.26
C MET A 57 12.00 -6.45 6.33
N ARG A 58 11.28 -5.32 6.24
CA ARG A 58 11.30 -4.27 7.29
C ARG A 58 10.81 -4.81 8.63
N HIS A 59 9.75 -5.63 8.61
CA HIS A 59 9.23 -6.29 9.81
C HIS A 59 10.25 -7.26 10.42
N LEU A 60 10.89 -8.10 9.60
CA LEU A 60 11.94 -9.03 10.04
C LEU A 60 13.17 -8.31 10.63
N ALA A 61 13.50 -7.12 10.11
CA ALA A 61 14.61 -6.30 10.61
C ALA A 61 14.31 -5.60 11.95
N GLY A 62 13.19 -5.92 12.61
CA GLY A 62 12.75 -5.25 13.84
C GLY A 62 12.17 -3.85 13.62
N GLY A 63 11.96 -3.46 12.35
CA GLY A 63 11.25 -2.24 12.02
C GLY A 63 9.77 -2.38 12.37
N SER A 64 9.26 -1.48 13.21
CA SER A 64 7.80 -1.32 13.32
C SER A 64 7.27 -0.93 11.95
N VAL A 65 6.31 -1.70 11.42
CA VAL A 65 5.52 -1.27 10.25
C VAL A 65 4.80 -0.01 10.70
N LYS A 66 5.39 1.14 10.38
CA LYS A 66 4.87 2.42 10.84
C LYS A 66 3.47 2.54 10.29
N ASN A 67 2.52 2.81 11.19
CA ASN A 67 1.26 3.42 10.83
C ASN A 67 1.61 4.74 10.13
N LEU A 68 1.67 4.71 8.80
CA LEU A 68 2.00 5.88 7.99
C LEU A 68 0.95 6.94 8.34
N THR A 69 1.37 8.01 8.99
CA THR A 69 0.52 9.17 9.24
C THR A 69 0.48 9.97 7.96
N MET A 70 -0.73 10.32 7.50
CA MET A 70 -0.89 11.19 6.34
C MET A 70 -0.09 12.48 6.58
N LYS A 71 0.97 12.71 5.79
CA LYS A 71 1.43 14.08 5.58
C LYS A 71 0.37 14.76 4.73
N ARG A 72 -0.30 15.73 5.36
CA ARG A 72 -1.17 16.71 4.68
C ARG A 72 -0.38 17.45 3.61
#